data_AF-A0A484IG98-F1
#
_entry.id   AF-A0A484IG98-F1
#
_cell.length_a   1.000
_cell.length_b   1.000
_cell.length_c   1.000
_cell.angle_alpha   90.00
_cell.angle_beta   90.00
_cell.angle_gamma   90.00
#
_symmetry.space_group_name_H-M   'P 1'
#
loop_
_entity.id
_entity.type
_entity.pdbx_description
1 polymer ?
#
loop_
_entity_poly.entity_id
_entity_poly.type
_entity_poly.pdbx_seq_one_letter_code
_entity_poly.pdbx_strand_id
1 'polypeptide(L)'
;MSSKIEYTDKVYLYSSGMPAELIDRSKEKLIEHGVDLKDLVIIESPENVPEGSIMITLWPHYLSVAKVKKVREGSIYAPQLFNIDI
;
A
#
# COMPACT_ATOMS: atom_id res chain seq x y z
N MET A 1 -13.31 3.54 14.48
CA MET A 1 -13.56 4.23 13.20
C MET A 1 -12.50 3.73 12.24
N SER A 2 -12.86 2.88 11.29
CA SER A 2 -11.88 2.33 10.33
C SER A 2 -11.58 3.39 9.28
N SER A 3 -10.32 3.79 9.15
CA SER A 3 -9.88 4.82 8.19
C SER A 3 -9.94 4.29 6.77
N LYS A 4 -11.00 4.61 6.01
CA LYS A 4 -11.09 4.17 4.60
C LYS A 4 -9.92 4.70 3.78
N ILE A 5 -9.40 3.86 2.89
CA ILE A 5 -8.35 4.25 1.96
C ILE A 5 -9.03 4.91 0.75
N GLU A 6 -8.82 6.22 0.58
CA GLU A 6 -9.31 6.94 -0.59
C GLU A 6 -8.28 6.89 -1.72
N TYR A 7 -8.64 6.24 -2.83
CA TYR A 7 -7.83 6.13 -4.04
C TYR A 7 -8.73 6.23 -5.28
N THR A 8 -8.15 6.63 -6.42
CA THR A 8 -8.91 6.85 -7.68
C THR A 8 -8.70 5.77 -8.73
N ASP A 9 -7.51 5.16 -8.79
CA ASP A 9 -7.19 4.15 -9.82
C ASP A 9 -6.64 2.88 -9.20
N LYS A 10 -5.39 2.92 -8.72
CA LYS A 10 -4.68 1.75 -8.23
C LYS A 10 -4.10 1.97 -6.85
N VAL A 11 -4.01 0.88 -6.11
CA VAL A 11 -3.34 0.80 -4.81
C VAL A 11 -2.13 -0.10 -4.95
N TYR A 12 -0.98 0.36 -4.50
CA TYR A 12 0.28 -0.38 -4.63
C TYR A 12 0.69 -0.94 -3.29
N LEU A 13 0.68 -2.27 -3.15
CA LEU A 13 1.20 -2.96 -1.96
C LEU A 13 2.67 -3.31 -2.18
N TYR A 14 3.55 -2.60 -1.49
CA TYR A 14 4.96 -2.92 -1.43
C TYR A 14 5.20 -4.04 -0.41
N SER A 15 5.68 -5.17 -0.93
CA SER A 15 5.91 -6.40 -0.17
C SER A 15 7.19 -7.08 -0.65
N SER A 16 8.34 -6.60 -0.19
CA SER A 16 9.64 -7.24 -0.48
C SER A 16 9.96 -8.30 0.57
N GLY A 17 9.99 -9.57 0.17
CA GLY A 17 10.45 -10.68 1.01
C GLY A 17 9.50 -11.12 2.13
N MET A 18 8.21 -10.76 2.04
CA MET A 18 7.22 -11.15 3.06
C MET A 18 6.62 -12.53 2.78
N PRO A 19 6.26 -13.31 3.82
CA PRO A 19 5.57 -14.58 3.66
C PRO A 19 4.21 -14.42 2.97
N ALA A 20 3.81 -15.41 2.18
CA ALA A 20 2.51 -15.41 1.48
C ALA A 20 1.32 -15.25 2.45
N GLU A 21 1.39 -15.88 3.63
CA GLU A 21 0.36 -15.74 4.67
C GLU A 21 0.17 -14.28 5.11
N LEU A 22 1.26 -13.54 5.27
CA LEU A 22 1.20 -12.14 5.67
C LEU A 22 0.62 -11.26 4.57
N ILE A 23 0.96 -11.57 3.31
CA ILE A 23 0.37 -10.92 2.14
C ILE A 23 -1.15 -11.17 2.11
N ASP A 24 -1.62 -12.39 2.37
CA ASP A 24 -3.04 -12.69 2.34
C ASP A 24 -3.80 -12.01 3.48
N ARG A 25 -3.25 -11.99 4.70
CA ARG A 25 -3.81 -11.19 5.82
C ARG A 25 -3.88 -9.71 5.48
N SER A 26 -2.86 -9.17 4.81
CA SER A 26 -2.89 -7.77 4.39
C SER A 26 -4.02 -7.47 3.41
N LYS A 27 -4.30 -8.38 2.45
CA LYS A 27 -5.41 -8.22 1.50
C LYS A 27 -6.76 -8.17 2.21
N GLU A 28 -6.98 -9.04 3.20
CA GLU A 28 -8.20 -9.03 4.01
C GLU A 28 -8.39 -7.69 4.71
N LYS A 29 -7.33 -7.17 5.34
CA LYS A 29 -7.36 -5.85 5.98
C LYS A 29 -7.59 -4.72 4.99
N LEU A 30 -7.02 -4.78 3.79
CA LEU A 30 -7.24 -3.76 2.78
C LEU A 30 -8.69 -3.74 2.27
N ILE A 31 -9.33 -4.91 2.13
CA ILE A 31 -10.75 -5.02 1.79
C ILE A 31 -11.62 -4.38 2.88
N GLU A 32 -11.32 -4.65 4.16
CA GLU A 32 -12.02 -4.00 5.29
C GLU A 32 -11.95 -2.46 5.24
N HIS A 33 -10.87 -1.92 4.65
CA HIS A 33 -10.63 -0.49 4.50
C HIS A 33 -11.06 0.07 3.13
N GLY A 34 -11.75 -0.74 2.31
CA GLY A 34 -12.40 -0.31 1.08
C GLY A 34 -11.58 -0.46 -0.20
N VAL A 35 -10.50 -1.25 -0.18
CA VAL A 35 -9.69 -1.55 -1.38
C VAL A 35 -10.27 -2.76 -2.13
N ASP A 36 -10.52 -2.61 -3.42
CA ASP A 36 -10.81 -3.73 -4.32
C ASP A 36 -9.49 -4.43 -4.70
N LEU A 37 -9.44 -5.76 -4.57
CA LEU A 37 -8.26 -6.54 -4.96
C LEU A 37 -7.95 -6.46 -6.46
N LYS A 38 -8.92 -6.09 -7.30
CA LYS A 38 -8.70 -5.83 -8.73
C LYS A 38 -7.83 -4.60 -8.97
N ASP A 39 -7.88 -3.63 -8.05
CA ASP A 39 -7.12 -2.38 -8.12
C ASP A 39 -5.78 -2.49 -7.38
N LEU A 40 -5.57 -3.59 -6.65
CA LEU A 40 -4.36 -3.86 -5.88
C LEU A 40 -3.25 -4.41 -6.77
N VAL A 41 -2.12 -3.72 -6.77
CA VAL A 41 -0.89 -4.15 -7.45
C VAL A 41 0.18 -4.42 -6.40
N ILE A 42 0.62 -5.68 -6.32
CA ILE A 42 1.73 -6.06 -5.43
C ILE A 42 3.04 -5.77 -6.16
N ILE A 43 3.93 -5.05 -5.50
CA ILE A 43 5.23 -4.64 -6.03
C ILE A 43 6.35 -5.01 -5.05
N GLU A 44 7.50 -5.37 -5.60
CA GLU A 44 8.73 -5.61 -4.82
C GLU A 44 9.70 -4.42 -4.87
N SER A 45 9.41 -3.42 -5.71
CA SER A 45 10.20 -2.19 -5.85
C SER A 45 9.30 -0.98 -6.10
N PRO A 46 9.59 0.18 -5.50
CA PRO A 46 8.77 1.39 -5.64
C PRO A 46 8.92 2.11 -6.98
N GLU A 47 9.88 1.73 -7.85
CA GLU A 47 10.31 2.52 -9.01
C GLU A 47 9.21 2.91 -10.03
N ASN A 48 8.10 2.18 -10.08
CA ASN A 48 7.03 2.36 -11.07
C ASN A 48 5.70 2.88 -10.49
N VAL A 49 5.68 3.35 -9.24
CA VAL A 49 4.45 3.86 -8.63
C VAL A 49 4.19 5.31 -9.07
N PRO A 50 3.06 5.62 -9.73
CA PRO A 50 2.76 6.98 -10.19
C PRO A 50 2.53 7.97 -9.04
N GLU A 51 2.88 9.24 -9.26
CA GLU A 51 2.52 10.32 -8.35
C GLU A 51 1.01 10.42 -8.13
N GLY A 52 0.60 10.74 -6.91
CA GLY A 52 -0.80 10.78 -6.50
C GLY A 52 -1.38 9.42 -6.10
N SER A 53 -0.71 8.31 -6.40
CA SER A 53 -1.17 6.96 -6.03
C SER A 53 -1.09 6.71 -4.53
N ILE A 54 -1.89 5.76 -4.05
CA ILE A 54 -1.73 5.21 -2.70
C ILE A 54 -0.71 4.07 -2.75
N MET A 55 0.31 4.21 -1.90
CA MET A 55 1.32 3.18 -1.68
C MET A 55 1.18 2.68 -0.24
N ILE A 56 1.13 1.36 -0.10
CA ILE A 56 0.96 0.67 1.15
C ILE A 56 2.19 -0.19 1.37
N THR A 57 2.91 0.06 2.46
CA THR A 57 4.07 -0.75 2.83
C THR A 57 3.65 -1.82 3.81
N LEU A 58 3.92 -3.08 3.45
CA LEU A 58 3.71 -4.21 4.35
C LEU A 58 4.86 -4.30 5.35
N TRP A 59 4.53 -4.22 6.64
CA TRP A 59 5.42 -4.53 7.75
C TRP A 59 4.91 -5.77 8.50
N PRO A 60 5.76 -6.45 9.31
CA PRO A 60 5.37 -7.68 10.02
C PRO A 60 4.13 -7.55 10.93
N HIS A 61 3.79 -6.34 11.40
CA HIS A 61 2.72 -6.12 12.38
C HIS A 61 1.69 -5.08 11.95
N TYR A 62 1.91 -4.38 10.84
CA TYR A 62 1.02 -3.32 10.38
C TYR A 62 1.24 -3.00 8.89
N LEU A 63 0.28 -2.28 8.31
CA LEU A 63 0.37 -1.66 7.00
C LEU A 63 0.56 -0.16 7.17
N SER A 64 1.56 0.39 6.49
CA SER A 64 1.75 1.84 6.44
C SER A 64 1.14 2.38 5.16
N VAL A 65 0.07 3.17 5.28
CA VAL A 65 -0.62 3.79 4.14
C VAL A 65 -0.01 5.16 3.89
N ALA A 66 0.46 5.41 2.68
CA ALA A 66 1.06 6.66 2.27
C ALA A 66 0.54 7.11 0.89
N LYS A 67 0.59 8.42 0.63
CA LYS A 67 0.27 8.97 -0.70
C LYS A 67 1.53 9.42 -1.40
N VAL A 68 1.80 8.88 -2.57
CA VAL A 68 2.97 9.27 -3.38
C VAL A 68 2.83 10.74 -3.77
N LYS A 69 3.79 11.56 -3.35
CA LYS A 69 3.84 12.98 -3.67
C LYS A 69 4.83 13.30 -4.75
N LYS A 70 5.98 12.60 -4.77
CA LYS A 70 7.02 12.77 -5.79
C LYS A 70 7.73 11.45 -6.08
N VAL A 71 8.11 11.26 -7.34
CA VAL A 71 8.98 10.16 -7.79
C VAL A 71 10.23 10.76 -8.43
N ARG A 72 11.42 10.30 -8.02
CA ARG A 72 12.71 10.78 -8.54
C ARG A 72 13.71 9.64 -8.62
N GLU A 73 14.12 9.28 -9.84
CA GLU A 73 15.26 8.37 -10.11
C GLU A 73 15.32 7.16 -9.14
N GLY A 74 14.22 6.41 -9.05
CA GLY A 74 14.07 5.22 -8.21
C GLY A 74 13.76 5.46 -6.73
N SER A 75 13.71 6.72 -6.30
CA SER A 75 13.24 7.12 -4.97
C SER A 75 11.81 7.65 -5.01
N ILE A 76 11.05 7.34 -3.96
CA ILE A 76 9.68 7.86 -3.77
C ILE A 76 9.61 8.67 -2.48
N TYR A 77 9.02 9.85 -2.59
CA TYR A 77 8.56 10.61 -1.44
C TYR A 77 7.04 10.41 -1.27
N ALA A 78 6.67 9.64 -0.26
CA ALA A 78 5.29 9.34 0.08
C ALA A 78 5.06 9.64 1.58
N PRO A 79 4.55 10.82 1.95
CA PRO A 79 4.15 11.09 3.32
C PRO A 79 3.10 10.08 3.78
N GLN A 80 3.35 9.51 4.95
CA GLN A 80 2.45 8.58 5.61
C GLN A 80 1.16 9.29 6.00
N LEU A 81 0.04 8.59 5.81
CA LEU A 81 -1.30 9.04 6.19
C LEU A 81 -1.70 8.41 7.53
N PHE A 82 -1.63 7.08 7.63
CA PHE A 82 -1.99 6.32 8.84
C PHE A 82 -1.47 4.87 8.75
N ASN A 83 -1.64 4.11 9.83
CA ASN A 83 -1.36 2.69 9.89
C ASN A 83 -2.63 1.86 10.02
N ILE A 84 -2.59 0.62 9.52
CA ILE A 84 -3.62 -0.41 9.75
C ILE A 84 -2.93 -1.59 10.43
N ASP A 85 -3.47 -2.04 11.55
CA ASP A 85 -2.92 -3.21 12.25
C ASP A 85 -3.28 -4.52 11.52
N ILE A 86 -2.34 -5.47 11.49
CA ILE A 86 -2.52 -6.83 10.91
C ILE A 86 -2.72 -7.87 12.01
#